data_AF-A0A452SR46-F1
#
_entry.id   AF-A0A452SR46-F1
#
_cell.length_a   1.000
_cell.length_b   1.000
_cell.length_c   1.000
_cell.angle_alpha   90.00
_cell.angle_beta   90.00
_cell.angle_gamma   90.00
#
_symmetry.space_group_name_H-M   'P 1'
#
loop_
_entity.id
_entity.type
_entity.pdbx_description
1 polymer ?
#
loop_
_entity_poly.entity_id
_entity_poly.type
_entity_poly.pdbx_seq_one_letter_code
_entity_poly.pdbx_strand_id
1 'polypeptide(L)'
;KESTGMDVPEGQATGLELSLASQYEEKVRPCLDLIDSLRALGVEQDLALPAIAVIGDQRIVTRCPLVLKLKRQRHECAWRGRLSYRKTDLPLQDPSQVEKEILKAQNTIAGNGLSISHELISLEITSPEVPDLTLIDLPGITRVPVGNQPQDIGLQIKALIKKYIQRQQTINLVVVPCNVDIATTEALSMAQEVDPEGDRTIGVLTKPDLVDKGTEPVVVRVAQNLTYRLQKGFMIVRCRGQEEVTNKMTLAEATMKETTFFQTHPHFRALLEEGKATVPCLAERLTNELILHINKSLPLLEKQIRESHQRATEELRQCGEDIPSDEADRLFFLIEVRMTGDSTVGEQDFNKKFKNIIHKEVSIYEKQYRGKELLGFVNYKTFETIVHQYLEQLVDPALAVLLKAVGEELSWVPFTSKKHFSEFSNLNQTAQVTKKPRIEGIKTKQAETAENLIRLQFRMEQLVYCQDEIYREVLNQVRKEFFNPVGTSLKDPELKLSFSKDQSSMSSITEIGTHLNAYFWETSKRLANQIPFIIQYFVLQENGSCLQKAMMQILQDREHYSWLLQEQSDTSTKRRFLKEKIYRLTQARHALYNFCN
;
A
#
# COMPACT_ATOMS: atom_id res chain seq x y z
N LYS A 1 -32.74 -38.59 78.24
CA LYS A 1 -32.19 -39.20 77.01
C LYS A 1 -33.21 -39.00 75.90
N GLU A 2 -32.75 -38.92 74.65
CA GLU A 2 -33.57 -38.91 73.42
C GLU A 2 -34.58 -37.78 73.24
N SER A 3 -34.22 -36.83 72.36
CA SER A 3 -35.18 -36.17 71.46
C SER A 3 -34.42 -35.74 70.19
N THR A 4 -34.82 -36.32 69.07
CA THR A 4 -34.30 -36.15 67.69
C THR A 4 -33.87 -34.74 67.29
N GLY A 5 -32.72 -34.63 66.63
CA GLY A 5 -32.40 -33.57 65.66
C GLY A 5 -32.28 -34.15 64.25
N MET A 6 -32.65 -33.40 63.22
CA MET A 6 -32.40 -33.74 61.81
C MET A 6 -31.20 -32.96 61.31
N ASP A 7 -30.14 -33.65 60.88
CA ASP A 7 -29.06 -33.04 60.10
C ASP A 7 -29.46 -32.95 58.63
N VAL A 8 -29.27 -31.78 58.02
CA VAL A 8 -29.34 -31.56 56.57
C VAL A 8 -27.95 -31.10 56.12
N PRO A 9 -27.28 -31.80 55.17
CA PRO A 9 -25.88 -31.51 54.84
C PRO A 9 -25.74 -30.30 53.90
N GLU A 10 -25.31 -29.17 54.43
CA GLU A 10 -24.75 -28.07 53.63
C GLU A 10 -23.41 -28.52 53.01
N GLY A 11 -23.39 -28.84 51.72
CA GLY A 11 -22.15 -29.41 51.12
C GLY A 11 -22.08 -29.60 49.61
N GLN A 12 -22.91 -28.92 48.79
CA GLN A 12 -22.92 -29.13 47.33
C GLN A 12 -22.82 -27.88 46.43
N ALA A 13 -22.96 -26.66 46.97
CA ALA A 13 -22.96 -25.44 46.14
C ALA A 13 -21.58 -25.08 45.55
N THR A 14 -20.52 -25.15 46.37
CA THR A 14 -19.20 -24.57 46.05
C THR A 14 -18.43 -25.27 44.93
N GLY A 15 -18.70 -26.56 44.67
CA GLY A 15 -18.01 -27.32 43.63
C GLY A 15 -18.37 -26.92 42.20
N LEU A 16 -19.61 -26.48 41.98
CA LEU A 16 -20.10 -26.09 40.65
C LEU A 16 -19.64 -24.69 40.25
N GLU A 17 -19.63 -23.73 41.17
CA GLU A 17 -19.14 -22.38 40.93
C GLU A 17 -17.64 -22.36 40.57
N LEU A 18 -16.83 -23.16 41.28
CA LEU A 18 -15.40 -23.32 40.97
C LEU A 18 -15.18 -23.93 39.56
N SER A 19 -16.01 -24.89 39.16
CA SER A 19 -15.92 -25.51 37.83
C SER A 19 -16.26 -24.53 36.71
N LEU A 20 -17.36 -23.78 36.85
CA LEU A 20 -17.80 -22.77 35.87
C LEU A 20 -16.81 -21.61 35.78
N ALA A 21 -16.30 -21.12 36.91
CA ALA A 21 -15.28 -20.08 36.94
C ALA A 21 -13.96 -20.52 36.27
N SER A 22 -13.57 -21.79 36.41
CA SER A 22 -12.39 -22.34 35.75
C SER A 22 -12.55 -22.39 34.22
N GLN A 23 -13.69 -22.89 33.72
CA GLN A 23 -13.96 -22.94 32.27
C GLN A 23 -14.11 -21.55 31.64
N TYR A 24 -14.48 -20.54 32.43
CA TYR A 24 -14.47 -19.14 32.01
C TYR A 24 -13.03 -18.61 31.95
N GLU A 25 -12.22 -18.77 33.01
CA GLU A 25 -10.83 -18.30 33.07
C GLU A 25 -9.94 -18.91 31.97
N GLU A 26 -10.14 -20.19 31.62
CA GLU A 26 -9.50 -20.88 30.48
C GLU A 26 -9.76 -20.22 29.11
N LYS A 27 -10.92 -19.57 28.92
CA LYS A 27 -11.30 -18.91 27.65
C LYS A 27 -11.04 -17.42 27.65
N VAL A 28 -11.21 -16.76 28.80
CA VAL A 28 -10.92 -15.34 29.03
C VAL A 28 -9.44 -15.05 28.74
N ARG A 29 -8.56 -15.81 29.38
CA ARG A 29 -7.16 -15.46 29.54
C ARG A 29 -6.38 -15.47 28.21
N PRO A 30 -6.49 -16.52 27.36
CA PRO A 30 -5.80 -16.52 26.06
C PRO A 30 -6.25 -15.37 25.14
N CYS A 31 -7.52 -14.95 25.21
CA CYS A 31 -8.02 -13.82 24.42
C CYS A 31 -7.31 -12.50 24.81
N LEU A 32 -7.11 -12.28 26.11
CA LEU A 32 -6.47 -11.07 26.62
C LEU A 32 -4.95 -11.10 26.39
N ASP A 33 -4.27 -12.20 26.70
CA ASP A 33 -2.83 -12.35 26.46
C ASP A 33 -2.48 -12.28 24.95
N LEU A 34 -3.38 -12.72 24.05
CA LEU A 34 -3.23 -12.50 22.59
C LEU A 34 -3.22 -10.99 22.24
N ILE A 35 -4.22 -10.23 22.70
CA ILE A 35 -4.29 -8.79 22.39
C ILE A 35 -3.09 -8.05 23.00
N ASP A 36 -2.63 -8.48 24.17
CA ASP A 36 -1.46 -7.91 24.82
C ASP A 36 -0.13 -8.30 24.15
N SER A 37 -0.04 -9.48 23.56
CA SER A 37 1.06 -9.90 22.68
C SER A 37 1.09 -9.04 21.41
N LEU A 38 -0.05 -8.86 20.73
CA LEU A 38 -0.17 -7.97 19.57
C LEU A 38 0.21 -6.51 19.92
N ARG A 39 -0.14 -6.05 21.12
CA ARG A 39 0.27 -4.74 21.66
C ARG A 39 1.78 -4.67 21.88
N ALA A 40 2.38 -5.66 22.52
CA ALA A 40 3.83 -5.74 22.75
C ALA A 40 4.64 -5.81 21.45
N LEU A 41 4.11 -6.45 20.41
CA LEU A 41 4.65 -6.48 19.05
C LEU A 41 4.48 -5.13 18.29
N GLY A 42 3.92 -4.10 18.92
CA GLY A 42 3.75 -2.77 18.34
C GLY A 42 2.72 -2.71 17.20
N VAL A 43 1.77 -3.64 17.14
CA VAL A 43 0.73 -3.69 16.09
C VAL A 43 -0.24 -2.50 16.18
N GLU A 44 -0.44 -1.95 17.39
CA GLU A 44 -1.34 -0.81 17.66
C GLU A 44 -0.94 0.53 17.01
N GLN A 45 0.29 0.60 16.47
CA GLN A 45 0.78 1.73 15.67
C GLN A 45 0.12 1.77 14.28
N ASP A 46 -0.12 0.59 13.70
CA ASP A 46 -0.60 0.41 12.33
C ASP A 46 -2.08 -0.01 12.25
N LEU A 47 -2.61 -0.60 13.32
CA LEU A 47 -3.94 -1.25 13.38
C LEU A 47 -4.67 -0.93 14.68
N ALA A 48 -6.00 -1.02 14.68
CA ALA A 48 -6.82 -0.85 15.88
C ALA A 48 -6.96 -2.19 16.62
N LEU A 49 -6.35 -2.31 17.80
CA LEU A 49 -6.52 -3.45 18.70
C LEU A 49 -7.73 -3.23 19.63
N PRO A 50 -8.49 -4.30 19.98
CA PRO A 50 -9.47 -4.30 21.06
C PRO A 50 -8.96 -3.69 22.37
N ALA A 51 -9.74 -2.76 22.92
CA ALA A 51 -9.49 -2.13 24.22
C ALA A 51 -10.77 -1.47 24.77
N ILE A 52 -10.79 -1.20 26.07
CA ILE A 52 -11.75 -0.31 26.72
C ILE A 52 -11.07 1.04 26.96
N ALA A 53 -11.62 2.13 26.45
CA ALA A 53 -11.15 3.49 26.69
C ALA A 53 -12.04 4.21 27.71
N VAL A 54 -11.45 4.70 28.80
CA VAL A 54 -12.16 5.41 29.87
C VAL A 54 -12.26 6.90 29.52
N ILE A 55 -13.46 7.49 29.68
CA ILE A 55 -13.76 8.88 29.32
C ILE A 55 -14.56 9.52 30.46
N GLY A 56 -14.22 10.74 30.88
CA GLY A 56 -14.99 11.47 31.90
C GLY A 56 -14.60 12.93 32.08
N ASP A 57 -15.54 13.74 32.55
CA ASP A 57 -15.40 15.18 32.84
C ASP A 57 -14.64 15.44 34.18
N GLN A 58 -13.64 14.63 34.53
CA GLN A 58 -12.88 14.77 35.77
C GLN A 58 -11.69 15.73 35.61
N ARG A 59 -11.20 16.30 36.73
CA ARG A 59 -10.00 17.15 36.75
C ARG A 59 -8.80 16.41 36.15
N ILE A 60 -7.90 17.12 35.47
CA ILE A 60 -6.64 16.57 34.93
C ILE A 60 -5.74 16.12 36.08
N VAL A 61 -5.82 14.84 36.41
CA VAL A 61 -4.82 14.09 37.17
C VAL A 61 -3.90 13.38 36.17
N THR A 62 -4.48 12.63 35.23
CA THR A 62 -3.77 11.96 34.13
C THR A 62 -3.37 12.97 33.03
N ARG A 63 -2.06 13.12 32.75
CA ARG A 63 -1.52 14.01 31.69
C ARG A 63 -1.15 13.31 30.37
N CYS A 64 -1.10 11.99 30.35
CA CYS A 64 -0.86 11.20 29.14
C CYS A 64 -1.54 9.82 29.29
N PRO A 65 -1.94 9.16 28.18
CA PRO A 65 -2.70 7.91 28.25
C PRO A 65 -1.98 6.81 29.04
N LEU A 66 -2.71 6.17 29.97
CA LEU A 66 -2.22 5.09 30.81
C LEU A 66 -2.93 3.79 30.44
N VAL A 67 -2.20 2.83 29.88
CA VAL A 67 -2.68 1.46 29.62
C VAL A 67 -2.51 0.67 30.91
N LEU A 68 -3.61 0.40 31.60
CA LEU A 68 -3.66 -0.43 32.80
C LEU A 68 -4.03 -1.86 32.40
N LYS A 69 -3.08 -2.78 32.57
CA LYS A 69 -3.26 -4.23 32.37
C LYS A 69 -3.35 -4.89 33.74
N LEU A 70 -4.50 -5.45 34.06
CA LEU A 70 -4.73 -6.24 35.26
C LEU A 70 -4.72 -7.72 34.87
N LYS A 71 -3.90 -8.51 35.57
CA LYS A 71 -3.80 -9.96 35.37
C LYS A 71 -3.98 -10.68 36.69
N ARG A 72 -4.99 -11.55 36.76
CA ARG A 72 -5.24 -12.36 37.94
C ARG A 72 -4.21 -13.48 38.01
N GLN A 73 -3.59 -13.75 39.15
CA GLN A 73 -2.73 -14.92 39.31
C GLN A 73 -3.01 -15.63 40.64
N ARG A 74 -3.65 -16.81 40.56
CA ARG A 74 -4.06 -17.59 41.73
C ARG A 74 -2.93 -18.40 42.39
N HIS A 75 -1.82 -18.64 41.67
CA HIS A 75 -0.74 -19.55 42.09
C HIS A 75 0.53 -18.86 42.63
N GLU A 76 0.70 -17.55 42.39
CA GLU A 76 1.80 -16.76 42.97
C GLU A 76 1.20 -15.70 43.90
N CYS A 77 1.41 -15.82 45.21
CA CYS A 77 0.87 -14.88 46.21
C CYS A 77 1.62 -13.53 46.27
N ALA A 78 2.57 -13.27 45.35
CA ALA A 78 3.35 -12.05 45.32
C ALA A 78 2.74 -11.04 44.34
N TRP A 79 2.30 -9.89 44.85
CA TRP A 79 1.94 -8.75 44.01
C TRP A 79 3.15 -8.34 43.15
N ARG A 80 2.93 -8.09 41.86
CA ARG A 80 3.99 -7.66 40.93
C ARG A 80 3.47 -6.55 40.05
N GLY A 81 4.16 -5.42 40.04
CA GLY A 81 3.94 -4.34 39.08
C GLY A 81 5.07 -4.24 38.06
N ARG A 82 4.76 -3.76 36.86
CA ARG A 82 5.73 -3.36 35.84
C ARG A 82 5.24 -2.07 35.18
N LEU A 83 6.04 -1.02 35.27
CA LEU A 83 5.78 0.28 34.67
C LEU A 83 6.75 0.52 33.51
N SER A 84 6.24 0.56 32.28
CA SER A 84 7.04 0.68 31.06
C SER A 84 6.68 1.97 30.30
N TYR A 85 7.68 2.78 29.96
CA TYR A 85 7.50 4.00 29.16
C TYR A 85 8.80 4.38 28.41
N ARG A 86 8.68 4.94 27.20
CA ARG A 86 9.80 5.27 26.29
C ARG A 86 10.75 4.08 26.03
N LYS A 87 11.84 3.98 26.80
CA LYS A 87 12.83 2.87 26.79
C LYS A 87 13.17 2.39 28.21
N THR A 88 12.33 2.74 29.17
CA THR A 88 12.47 2.47 30.59
C THR A 88 11.42 1.44 31.00
N ASP A 89 11.86 0.41 31.71
CA ASP A 89 11.02 -0.66 32.24
C ASP A 89 11.35 -0.83 33.72
N LEU A 90 10.38 -0.55 34.59
CA LEU A 90 10.56 -0.48 36.05
C LEU A 90 9.71 -1.56 36.73
N PRO A 91 10.33 -2.60 37.31
CA PRO A 91 9.61 -3.53 38.17
C PRO A 91 9.25 -2.85 39.50
N LEU A 92 8.01 -3.04 39.93
CA LEU A 92 7.48 -2.55 41.21
C LEU A 92 7.18 -3.75 42.11
N GLN A 93 7.50 -3.62 43.39
CA GLN A 93 7.29 -4.69 44.39
C GLN A 93 6.15 -4.41 45.38
N ASP A 94 5.67 -3.17 45.46
CA ASP A 94 4.60 -2.78 46.38
C ASP A 94 3.61 -1.78 45.73
N PRO A 95 2.28 -1.91 45.94
CA PRO A 95 1.27 -1.00 45.40
C PRO A 95 1.47 0.48 45.71
N SER A 96 2.08 0.84 46.86
CA SER A 96 2.29 2.25 47.25
C SER A 96 3.44 2.95 46.50
N GLN A 97 4.16 2.21 45.65
CA GLN A 97 5.13 2.75 44.70
C GLN A 97 4.44 3.23 43.41
N VAL A 98 3.35 2.57 43.00
CA VAL A 98 2.67 2.77 41.71
C VAL A 98 2.33 4.22 41.43
N GLU A 99 1.61 4.88 42.35
CA GLU A 99 1.18 6.29 42.21
C GLU A 99 2.38 7.25 42.02
N LYS A 100 3.47 7.01 42.77
CA LYS A 100 4.68 7.84 42.75
C LYS A 100 5.46 7.67 41.45
N GLU A 101 5.60 6.44 40.96
CA GLU A 101 6.31 6.17 39.71
C GLU A 101 5.48 6.57 38.48
N ILE A 102 4.14 6.45 38.50
CA ILE A 102 3.27 7.05 37.48
C ILE A 102 3.47 8.57 37.43
N LEU A 103 3.43 9.26 38.58
CA LEU A 103 3.58 10.72 38.64
C LEU A 103 4.96 11.17 38.13
N LYS A 104 6.03 10.43 38.45
CA LYS A 104 7.36 10.64 37.86
C LYS A 104 7.35 10.45 36.35
N ALA A 105 6.80 9.34 35.85
CA ALA A 105 6.72 9.05 34.41
C ALA A 105 5.93 10.14 33.65
N GLN A 106 4.79 10.57 34.18
CA GLN A 106 4.00 11.67 33.62
C GLN A 106 4.79 12.98 33.55
N ASN A 107 5.49 13.38 34.62
CA ASN A 107 6.34 14.58 34.62
C ASN A 107 7.57 14.43 33.70
N THR A 108 8.13 13.22 33.52
CA THR A 108 9.22 12.96 32.56
C THR A 108 8.73 13.00 31.10
N ILE A 109 7.46 12.65 30.85
CA ILE A 109 6.86 12.61 29.51
C ILE A 109 6.32 13.98 29.09
N ALA A 110 5.45 14.59 29.89
CA ALA A 110 4.81 15.88 29.61
C ALA A 110 5.67 17.10 30.05
N GLY A 111 6.76 16.86 30.78
CA GLY A 111 7.58 17.89 31.41
C GLY A 111 6.98 18.38 32.74
N ASN A 112 7.70 19.29 33.40
CA ASN A 112 7.26 19.92 34.65
C ASN A 112 6.09 20.92 34.46
N GLY A 113 5.65 21.15 33.21
CA GLY A 113 4.47 21.95 32.89
C GLY A 113 3.16 21.17 33.01
N LEU A 114 2.03 21.87 32.91
CA LEU A 114 0.68 21.28 32.91
C LEU A 114 0.22 20.83 31.51
N SER A 115 1.18 20.59 30.62
CA SER A 115 1.00 20.09 29.25
C SER A 115 0.53 18.64 29.22
N ILE A 116 0.09 18.19 28.05
CA ILE A 116 -0.37 16.83 27.78
C ILE A 116 0.50 16.20 26.68
N SER A 117 0.65 14.87 26.71
CA SER A 117 1.41 14.12 25.70
C SER A 117 0.58 12.97 25.11
N HIS A 118 0.88 12.62 23.86
CA HIS A 118 0.33 11.45 23.16
C HIS A 118 1.14 10.16 23.42
N GLU A 119 2.27 10.24 24.14
CA GLU A 119 3.04 9.06 24.55
C GLU A 119 2.28 8.23 25.59
N LEU A 120 2.36 6.90 25.45
CA LEU A 120 1.69 5.94 26.32
C LEU A 120 2.59 5.57 27.52
N ILE A 121 1.97 5.45 28.70
CA ILE A 121 2.52 4.71 29.84
C ILE A 121 1.82 3.35 29.88
N SER A 122 2.57 2.25 30.00
CA SER A 122 2.01 0.92 30.25
C SER A 122 2.26 0.52 31.71
N LEU A 123 1.21 0.07 32.40
CA LEU A 123 1.28 -0.47 33.75
C LEU A 123 0.63 -1.85 33.77
N GLU A 124 1.45 -2.88 33.97
CA GLU A 124 0.99 -4.25 34.20
C GLU A 124 1.00 -4.55 35.70
N ILE A 125 -0.11 -5.04 36.23
CA ILE A 125 -0.29 -5.44 37.63
C ILE A 125 -0.77 -6.89 37.67
N THR A 126 0.00 -7.74 38.33
CA THR A 126 -0.32 -9.14 38.58
C THR A 126 -0.61 -9.36 40.07
N SER A 127 -1.78 -9.93 40.39
CA SER A 127 -2.26 -10.18 41.76
C SER A 127 -3.39 -11.22 41.78
N PRO A 128 -3.59 -12.00 42.87
CA PRO A 128 -4.79 -12.86 42.99
C PRO A 128 -6.11 -12.07 43.13
N GLU A 129 -6.05 -10.81 43.56
CA GLU A 129 -7.22 -9.96 43.89
C GLU A 129 -7.77 -9.14 42.72
N VAL A 130 -7.02 -8.99 41.62
CA VAL A 130 -7.46 -8.18 40.47
C VAL A 130 -8.20 -9.03 39.43
N PRO A 131 -9.17 -8.46 38.67
CA PRO A 131 -9.75 -9.12 37.51
C PRO A 131 -8.76 -9.15 36.33
N ASP A 132 -8.95 -10.09 35.40
CA ASP A 132 -8.26 -10.05 34.10
C ASP A 132 -8.96 -9.02 33.19
N LEU A 133 -8.31 -7.86 33.00
CA LEU A 133 -8.90 -6.72 32.29
C LEU A 133 -7.81 -5.77 31.76
N THR A 134 -7.99 -5.20 30.57
CA THR A 134 -7.11 -4.13 30.04
C THR A 134 -7.91 -2.87 29.74
N LEU A 135 -7.53 -1.77 30.38
CA LEU A 135 -8.14 -0.45 30.28
C LEU A 135 -7.14 0.57 29.72
N ILE A 136 -7.63 1.58 29.01
CA ILE A 136 -6.87 2.77 28.63
C ILE A 136 -7.51 3.97 29.34
N ASP A 137 -6.85 4.48 30.37
CA ASP A 137 -7.22 5.76 31.00
C ASP A 137 -6.76 6.92 30.12
N LEU A 138 -7.65 7.91 29.92
CA LEU A 138 -7.43 9.07 29.08
C LEU A 138 -7.55 10.36 29.92
N PRO A 139 -6.77 11.41 29.62
CA PRO A 139 -6.86 12.69 30.33
C PRO A 139 -8.30 13.24 30.42
N GLY A 140 -8.74 13.51 31.65
CA GLY A 140 -10.09 14.01 31.93
C GLY A 140 -10.39 15.36 31.28
N ILE A 141 -11.62 15.52 30.81
CA ILE A 141 -12.01 16.66 29.96
C ILE A 141 -12.11 17.95 30.78
N THR A 142 -11.37 18.99 30.39
CA THR A 142 -11.47 20.34 30.98
C THR A 142 -12.12 21.35 30.05
N ARG A 143 -12.89 22.25 30.67
CA ARG A 143 -13.63 23.34 30.01
C ARG A 143 -12.88 24.68 30.03
N VAL A 144 -11.91 24.82 30.94
CA VAL A 144 -11.11 26.05 31.17
C VAL A 144 -9.67 25.62 31.52
N PRO A 145 -8.62 26.24 30.95
CA PRO A 145 -7.23 26.00 31.36
C PRO A 145 -6.97 26.52 32.78
N VAL A 146 -6.18 25.79 33.57
CA VAL A 146 -5.85 26.15 34.96
C VAL A 146 -4.34 26.34 35.12
N GLY A 147 -3.93 27.50 35.66
CA GLY A 147 -2.50 27.82 35.83
C GLY A 147 -1.78 27.95 34.50
N ASN A 148 -0.58 27.38 34.40
CA ASN A 148 0.29 27.46 33.22
C ASN A 148 -0.12 26.47 32.10
N GLN A 149 -1.42 26.30 31.85
CA GLN A 149 -1.94 25.49 30.75
C GLN A 149 -2.11 26.33 29.47
N PRO A 150 -1.85 25.77 28.29
CA PRO A 150 -2.13 26.46 27.03
C PRO A 150 -3.65 26.59 26.84
N GLN A 151 -4.10 27.64 26.17
CA GLN A 151 -5.53 27.98 26.08
C GLN A 151 -6.36 26.93 25.32
N ASP A 152 -5.72 26.16 24.44
CA ASP A 152 -6.31 25.09 23.64
C ASP A 152 -6.25 23.71 24.31
N ILE A 153 -5.83 23.60 25.58
CA ILE A 153 -5.65 22.31 26.28
C ILE A 153 -6.89 21.41 26.21
N GLY A 154 -8.09 21.99 26.30
CA GLY A 154 -9.36 21.26 26.16
C GLY A 154 -9.57 20.70 24.74
N LEU A 155 -9.13 21.40 23.70
CA LEU A 155 -9.16 20.91 22.32
C LEU A 155 -8.12 19.80 22.10
N GLN A 156 -6.92 19.93 22.67
CA GLN A 156 -5.89 18.87 22.65
C GLN A 156 -6.39 17.59 23.34
N ILE A 157 -7.07 17.71 24.48
CA ILE A 157 -7.71 16.58 25.17
C ILE A 157 -8.80 15.95 24.30
N LYS A 158 -9.72 16.75 23.74
CA LYS A 158 -10.78 16.23 22.87
C LYS A 158 -10.22 15.52 21.63
N ALA A 159 -9.15 16.05 21.03
CA ALA A 159 -8.46 15.41 19.90
C ALA A 159 -7.74 14.11 20.30
N LEU A 160 -7.05 14.10 21.44
CA LEU A 160 -6.42 12.90 22.01
C LEU A 160 -7.45 11.80 22.29
N ILE A 161 -8.59 12.13 22.90
CA ILE A 161 -9.67 11.17 23.15
C ILE A 161 -10.25 10.66 21.83
N LYS A 162 -10.58 11.55 20.87
CA LYS A 162 -11.12 11.16 19.55
C LYS A 162 -10.23 10.15 18.80
N LYS A 163 -8.89 10.26 18.90
CA LYS A 163 -7.93 9.29 18.33
C LYS A 163 -8.14 7.83 18.81
N TYR A 164 -8.67 7.63 20.02
CA TYR A 164 -9.03 6.31 20.54
C TYR A 164 -10.51 5.99 20.26
N ILE A 165 -11.44 6.87 20.64
CA ILE A 165 -12.89 6.55 20.63
C ILE A 165 -13.50 6.46 19.22
N GLN A 166 -12.83 6.99 18.17
CA GLN A 166 -13.21 6.79 16.76
C GLN A 166 -12.95 5.36 16.26
N ARG A 167 -12.13 4.56 16.96
CA ARG A 167 -11.83 3.17 16.58
C ARG A 167 -13.04 2.30 16.91
N GLN A 168 -13.60 1.62 15.91
CA GLN A 168 -14.76 0.73 16.11
C GLN A 168 -14.40 -0.51 16.95
N GLN A 169 -13.11 -0.83 17.05
CA GLN A 169 -12.53 -1.84 17.93
C GLN A 169 -12.32 -1.35 19.38
N THR A 170 -12.84 -0.17 19.76
CA THR A 170 -12.67 0.38 21.11
C THR A 170 -14.03 0.55 21.78
N ILE A 171 -14.18 -0.06 22.95
CA ILE A 171 -15.34 0.09 23.83
C ILE A 171 -15.18 1.43 24.57
N ASN A 172 -16.20 2.28 24.51
CA ASN A 172 -16.22 3.55 25.22
C ASN A 172 -16.77 3.33 26.64
N LEU A 173 -16.01 3.64 27.68
CA LEU A 173 -16.46 3.59 29.08
C LEU A 173 -16.65 5.01 29.61
N VAL A 174 -17.91 5.48 29.58
CA VAL A 174 -18.28 6.86 29.93
C VAL A 174 -18.58 6.95 31.42
N VAL A 175 -17.72 7.62 32.18
CA VAL A 175 -17.83 7.77 33.64
C VAL A 175 -18.51 9.10 33.98
N VAL A 176 -19.72 9.01 34.55
CA VAL A 176 -20.59 10.15 34.90
C VAL A 176 -20.81 10.19 36.41
N PRO A 177 -20.58 11.31 37.12
CA PRO A 177 -20.89 11.41 38.54
C PRO A 177 -22.40 11.63 38.77
N CYS A 178 -23.00 10.90 39.71
CA CYS A 178 -24.46 10.88 39.96
C CYS A 178 -25.02 12.23 40.44
N ASN A 179 -24.17 13.13 40.93
CA ASN A 179 -24.54 14.45 41.42
C ASN A 179 -24.48 15.56 40.33
N VAL A 180 -24.36 15.17 39.06
CA VAL A 180 -24.38 16.05 37.89
C VAL A 180 -25.39 15.50 36.88
N ASP A 181 -26.12 16.38 36.19
CA ASP A 181 -27.02 15.95 35.12
C ASP A 181 -26.21 15.36 33.95
N ILE A 182 -26.53 14.11 33.61
CA ILE A 182 -25.97 13.36 32.49
C ILE A 182 -26.07 14.11 31.16
N ALA A 183 -27.12 14.91 30.94
CA ALA A 183 -27.28 15.73 29.74
C ALA A 183 -26.21 16.83 29.59
N THR A 184 -25.51 17.19 30.67
CA THR A 184 -24.46 18.21 30.69
C THR A 184 -23.03 17.66 30.60
N THR A 185 -22.88 16.35 30.41
CA THR A 185 -21.58 15.63 30.44
C THR A 185 -20.95 15.57 29.05
N GLU A 186 -19.77 16.16 28.87
CA GLU A 186 -19.09 16.19 27.57
C GLU A 186 -18.64 14.78 27.14
N ALA A 187 -18.17 13.95 28.08
CA ALA A 187 -17.76 12.58 27.80
C ALA A 187 -18.86 11.72 27.14
N LEU A 188 -20.14 11.97 27.45
CA LEU A 188 -21.27 11.28 26.80
C LEU A 188 -21.54 11.86 25.40
N SER A 189 -21.49 13.18 25.25
CA SER A 189 -21.66 13.83 23.94
C SER A 189 -20.57 13.38 22.95
N MET A 190 -19.31 13.32 23.40
CA MET A 190 -18.20 12.80 22.61
C MET A 190 -18.34 11.31 22.24
N ALA A 191 -18.94 10.49 23.11
CA ALA A 191 -19.24 9.10 22.78
C ALA A 191 -20.35 8.99 21.72
N GLN A 192 -21.43 9.78 21.86
CA GLN A 192 -22.53 9.83 20.89
C GLN A 192 -22.10 10.35 19.52
N GLU A 193 -21.10 11.24 19.43
CA GLU A 193 -20.50 11.66 18.15
C GLU A 193 -19.86 10.50 17.36
N VAL A 194 -19.41 9.42 18.02
CA VAL A 194 -18.65 8.31 17.40
C VAL A 194 -19.35 6.95 17.50
N ASP A 195 -20.41 6.84 18.29
CA ASP A 195 -21.26 5.67 18.51
C ASP A 195 -22.71 6.14 18.77
N PRO A 196 -23.44 6.64 17.75
CA PRO A 196 -24.79 7.21 17.94
C PRO A 196 -25.83 6.19 18.42
N GLU A 197 -25.67 4.91 18.05
CA GLU A 197 -26.56 3.81 18.44
C GLU A 197 -26.27 3.28 19.86
N GLY A 198 -25.12 3.64 20.45
CA GLY A 198 -24.67 3.16 21.75
C GLY A 198 -24.27 1.68 21.77
N ASP A 199 -23.77 1.17 20.63
CA ASP A 199 -23.50 -0.24 20.35
C ASP A 199 -22.26 -0.77 21.12
N ARG A 200 -21.30 0.13 21.36
CA ARG A 200 -20.00 -0.13 22.01
C ARG A 200 -19.72 0.84 23.18
N THR A 201 -20.75 1.53 23.67
CA THR A 201 -20.64 2.52 24.75
C THR A 201 -21.33 2.02 26.03
N ILE A 202 -20.56 1.94 27.11
CA ILE A 202 -21.00 1.52 28.45
C ILE A 202 -21.01 2.75 29.37
N GLY A 203 -22.14 3.04 30.00
CA GLY A 203 -22.23 4.10 31.00
C GLY A 203 -21.90 3.62 32.42
N VAL A 204 -21.10 4.37 33.16
CA VAL A 204 -20.78 4.11 34.57
C VAL A 204 -21.14 5.32 35.42
N LEU A 205 -22.12 5.15 36.30
CA LEU A 205 -22.54 6.14 37.28
C LEU A 205 -21.69 5.99 38.55
N THR A 206 -20.98 7.05 38.95
CA THR A 206 -20.09 7.06 40.14
C THR A 206 -20.51 8.13 41.15
N LYS A 207 -19.99 8.08 42.38
CA LYS A 207 -20.36 8.98 43.50
C LYS A 207 -21.88 8.99 43.82
N PRO A 208 -22.54 7.82 43.96
CA PRO A 208 -23.97 7.74 44.31
C PRO A 208 -24.28 8.25 45.73
N ASP A 209 -23.24 8.49 46.53
CA ASP A 209 -23.29 8.96 47.90
C ASP A 209 -23.26 10.49 48.04
N LEU A 210 -23.04 11.21 46.94
CA LEU A 210 -23.10 12.68 46.86
C LEU A 210 -24.38 13.18 46.19
N VAL A 211 -25.42 12.34 46.09
CA VAL A 211 -26.70 12.68 45.46
C VAL A 211 -27.63 13.35 46.48
N ASP A 212 -28.22 14.48 46.12
CA ASP A 212 -29.20 15.18 46.97
C ASP A 212 -30.49 14.37 47.14
N LYS A 213 -30.98 14.30 48.38
CA LYS A 213 -32.17 13.53 48.76
C LYS A 213 -33.42 14.04 48.03
N GLY A 214 -34.09 13.14 47.32
CA GLY A 214 -35.17 13.41 46.38
C GLY A 214 -34.75 13.25 44.91
N THR A 215 -33.46 13.26 44.60
CA THR A 215 -32.91 13.14 43.23
C THR A 215 -32.54 11.70 42.87
N GLU A 216 -32.38 10.80 43.86
CA GLU A 216 -32.00 9.40 43.65
C GLU A 216 -32.94 8.63 42.70
N PRO A 217 -34.28 8.85 42.70
CA PRO A 217 -35.18 8.24 41.71
C PRO A 217 -34.89 8.65 40.25
N VAL A 218 -34.26 9.82 40.03
CA VAL A 218 -33.80 10.23 38.69
C VAL A 218 -32.57 9.43 38.28
N VAL A 219 -31.60 9.27 39.19
CA VAL A 219 -30.39 8.46 39.00
C VAL A 219 -30.75 6.99 38.73
N VAL A 220 -31.75 6.44 39.43
CA VAL A 220 -32.27 5.08 39.17
C VAL A 220 -32.82 4.94 37.75
N ARG A 221 -33.59 5.91 37.23
CA ARG A 221 -34.07 5.86 35.82
C ARG A 221 -32.94 5.93 34.79
N VAL A 222 -31.85 6.64 35.09
CA VAL A 222 -30.64 6.62 34.23
C VAL A 222 -29.98 5.25 34.28
N ALA A 223 -29.76 4.68 35.47
CA ALA A 223 -29.19 3.34 35.64
C ALA A 223 -30.03 2.23 34.98
N GLN A 224 -31.36 2.37 34.98
CA GLN A 224 -32.30 1.48 34.31
C GLN A 224 -32.40 1.71 32.78
N ASN A 225 -31.56 2.56 32.19
CA ASN A 225 -31.52 2.83 30.73
C ASN A 225 -32.81 3.47 30.18
N LEU A 226 -33.58 4.17 31.04
CA LEU A 226 -34.88 4.77 30.69
C LEU A 226 -34.74 6.22 30.19
N THR A 227 -33.77 6.98 30.71
CA THR A 227 -33.54 8.39 30.34
C THR A 227 -32.71 8.52 29.06
N TYR A 228 -31.53 7.89 29.05
CA TYR A 228 -30.67 7.73 27.87
C TYR A 228 -30.59 6.23 27.57
N ARG A 229 -30.62 5.86 26.29
CA ARG A 229 -30.54 4.47 25.84
C ARG A 229 -29.16 4.19 25.26
N LEU A 230 -28.41 3.31 25.90
CA LEU A 230 -27.23 2.64 25.35
C LEU A 230 -27.56 1.16 25.17
N GLN A 231 -27.06 0.49 24.13
CA GLN A 231 -27.28 -0.96 23.97
C GLN A 231 -26.62 -1.75 25.11
N LYS A 232 -25.50 -1.24 25.61
CA LYS A 232 -24.83 -1.77 26.81
C LYS A 232 -25.37 -1.20 28.12
N GLY A 233 -26.28 -0.23 28.08
CA GLY A 233 -26.89 0.37 29.25
C GLY A 233 -25.88 1.00 30.23
N PHE A 234 -26.28 1.03 31.50
CA PHE A 234 -25.53 1.66 32.60
C PHE A 234 -25.20 0.67 33.72
N MET A 235 -24.18 1.01 34.52
CA MET A 235 -23.82 0.40 35.81
C MET A 235 -23.67 1.52 36.86
N ILE A 236 -23.79 1.21 38.16
CA ILE A 236 -23.58 2.16 39.26
C ILE A 236 -22.56 1.64 40.29
N VAL A 237 -21.59 2.47 40.67
CA VAL A 237 -20.47 2.09 41.56
C VAL A 237 -20.16 3.14 42.62
N ARG A 238 -19.80 2.70 43.83
CA ARG A 238 -19.33 3.53 44.93
C ARG A 238 -17.81 3.36 45.08
N CYS A 239 -17.06 4.29 44.53
CA CYS A 239 -15.61 4.35 44.72
C CYS A 239 -15.24 4.85 46.14
N ARG A 240 -14.00 4.60 46.58
CA ARG A 240 -13.45 5.16 47.84
C ARG A 240 -13.47 6.69 47.81
N GLY A 241 -13.93 7.32 48.89
CA GLY A 241 -13.86 8.76 49.09
C GLY A 241 -12.43 9.25 49.37
N GLN A 242 -12.18 10.56 49.22
CA GLN A 242 -10.83 11.14 49.41
C GLN A 242 -10.28 10.88 50.82
N GLU A 243 -11.13 10.94 51.85
CA GLU A 243 -10.77 10.62 53.23
C GLU A 243 -10.43 9.13 53.41
N GLU A 244 -11.15 8.23 52.73
CA GLU A 244 -10.90 6.79 52.77
C GLU A 244 -9.58 6.41 52.08
N VAL A 245 -9.20 7.15 51.04
CA VAL A 245 -7.87 7.06 50.41
C VAL A 245 -6.77 7.55 51.35
N THR A 246 -6.95 8.71 52.00
CA THR A 246 -5.99 9.23 53.00
C THR A 246 -5.83 8.26 54.18
N ASN A 247 -6.92 7.63 54.63
CA ASN A 247 -6.94 6.63 55.70
C ASN A 247 -6.47 5.23 55.23
N LYS A 248 -6.00 5.08 53.99
CA LYS A 248 -5.46 3.84 53.40
C LYS A 248 -6.42 2.63 53.45
N MET A 249 -7.72 2.88 53.35
CA MET A 249 -8.74 1.84 53.40
C MET A 249 -8.53 0.77 52.31
N THR A 250 -8.58 -0.51 52.67
CA THR A 250 -8.26 -1.64 51.78
C THR A 250 -9.35 -1.88 50.74
N LEU A 251 -9.04 -2.70 49.72
CA LEU A 251 -9.99 -3.06 48.68
C LEU A 251 -11.16 -3.91 49.20
N ALA A 252 -10.87 -4.89 50.07
CA ALA A 252 -11.89 -5.77 50.65
C ALA A 252 -12.90 -5.00 51.52
N GLU A 253 -12.42 -4.10 52.39
CA GLU A 253 -13.28 -3.22 53.19
C GLU A 253 -14.12 -2.29 52.30
N ALA A 254 -13.55 -1.81 51.18
CA ALA A 254 -14.25 -0.90 50.26
C ALA A 254 -15.40 -1.61 49.55
N THR A 255 -15.18 -2.83 49.04
CA THR A 255 -16.22 -3.69 48.47
C THR A 255 -17.30 -4.02 49.50
N MET A 256 -16.93 -4.24 50.77
CA MET A 256 -17.90 -4.46 51.84
C MET A 256 -18.77 -3.20 52.09
N LYS A 257 -18.16 -2.00 52.24
CA LYS A 257 -18.91 -0.74 52.37
C LYS A 257 -19.80 -0.46 51.17
N GLU A 258 -19.32 -0.70 49.95
CA GLU A 258 -20.12 -0.55 48.73
C GLU A 258 -21.35 -1.45 48.76
N THR A 259 -21.16 -2.73 49.10
CA THR A 259 -22.25 -3.71 49.21
C THR A 259 -23.27 -3.30 50.28
N THR A 260 -22.81 -2.93 51.47
CA THR A 260 -23.68 -2.44 52.55
C THR A 260 -24.42 -1.16 52.17
N PHE A 261 -23.78 -0.23 51.46
CA PHE A 261 -24.43 0.99 50.97
C PHE A 261 -25.58 0.66 50.02
N PHE A 262 -25.34 -0.15 48.98
CA PHE A 262 -26.39 -0.50 48.01
C PHE A 262 -27.51 -1.37 48.61
N GLN A 263 -27.21 -2.27 49.56
CA GLN A 263 -28.23 -3.03 50.29
C GLN A 263 -29.11 -2.16 51.20
N THR A 264 -28.52 -1.15 51.84
CA THR A 264 -29.21 -0.28 52.81
C THR A 264 -30.01 0.83 52.13
N HIS A 265 -29.60 1.27 50.94
CA HIS A 265 -30.22 2.44 50.29
C HIS A 265 -31.55 2.10 49.61
N PRO A 266 -32.69 2.69 50.03
CA PRO A 266 -34.03 2.24 49.61
C PRO A 266 -34.28 2.32 48.11
N HIS A 267 -33.66 3.31 47.43
CA HIS A 267 -33.79 3.46 45.98
C HIS A 267 -32.76 2.68 45.16
N PHE A 268 -31.56 2.41 45.70
CA PHE A 268 -30.49 1.75 44.93
C PHE A 268 -30.42 0.24 45.13
N ARG A 269 -31.09 -0.30 46.16
CA ARG A 269 -31.23 -1.75 46.37
C ARG A 269 -31.78 -2.48 45.14
N ALA A 270 -32.75 -1.90 44.43
CA ALA A 270 -33.27 -2.47 43.20
C ALA A 270 -32.18 -2.65 42.12
N LEU A 271 -31.24 -1.70 42.01
CA LEU A 271 -30.12 -1.80 41.05
C LEU A 271 -29.11 -2.90 41.43
N LEU A 272 -29.02 -3.25 42.72
CA LEU A 272 -28.22 -4.38 43.20
C LEU A 272 -28.91 -5.71 42.87
N GLU A 273 -30.23 -5.80 43.10
CA GLU A 273 -31.05 -6.97 42.75
C GLU A 273 -31.15 -7.18 41.22
N GLU A 274 -31.05 -6.11 40.43
CA GLU A 274 -30.91 -6.14 38.96
C GLU A 274 -29.48 -6.48 38.46
N GLY A 275 -28.49 -6.66 39.36
CA GLY A 275 -27.09 -6.92 38.98
C GLY A 275 -26.35 -5.74 38.31
N LYS A 276 -26.89 -4.52 38.42
CA LYS A 276 -26.37 -3.29 37.80
C LYS A 276 -25.51 -2.44 38.72
N ALA A 277 -25.39 -2.83 39.99
CA ALA A 277 -24.58 -2.13 40.99
C ALA A 277 -23.29 -2.89 41.34
N THR A 278 -22.36 -2.18 41.98
CA THR A 278 -21.06 -2.64 42.53
C THR A 278 -19.90 -2.80 41.54
N VAL A 279 -18.68 -2.58 42.04
CA VAL A 279 -17.41 -2.73 41.30
C VAL A 279 -17.16 -4.17 40.86
N PRO A 280 -17.40 -5.24 41.65
CA PRO A 280 -17.25 -6.62 41.19
C PRO A 280 -18.12 -6.95 39.97
N CYS A 281 -19.41 -6.59 39.98
CA CYS A 281 -20.31 -6.80 38.84
C CYS A 281 -19.91 -5.95 37.63
N LEU A 282 -19.40 -4.72 37.84
CA LEU A 282 -18.82 -3.93 36.75
C LEU A 282 -17.58 -4.61 36.15
N ALA A 283 -16.66 -5.13 36.97
CA ALA A 283 -15.45 -5.79 36.50
C ALA A 283 -15.76 -7.05 35.67
N GLU A 284 -16.63 -7.93 36.18
CA GLU A 284 -17.10 -9.12 35.45
C GLU A 284 -17.75 -8.74 34.12
N ARG A 285 -18.60 -7.70 34.12
CA ARG A 285 -19.28 -7.21 32.91
C ARG A 285 -18.31 -6.64 31.89
N LEU A 286 -17.31 -5.87 32.30
CA LEU A 286 -16.29 -5.31 31.42
C LEU A 286 -15.40 -6.41 30.81
N THR A 287 -15.01 -7.43 31.58
CA THR A 287 -14.26 -8.59 31.07
C THR A 287 -15.11 -9.37 30.05
N ASN A 288 -16.37 -9.68 30.35
CA ASN A 288 -17.29 -10.34 29.40
C ASN A 288 -17.43 -9.56 28.08
N GLU A 289 -17.72 -8.26 28.17
CA GLU A 289 -17.92 -7.41 26.98
C GLU A 289 -16.64 -7.25 26.16
N LEU A 290 -15.47 -7.15 26.81
CA LEU A 290 -14.18 -7.11 26.12
C LEU A 290 -13.92 -8.42 25.34
N ILE A 291 -14.23 -9.59 25.90
CA ILE A 291 -14.05 -10.89 25.22
C ILE A 291 -15.00 -11.02 24.04
N LEU A 292 -16.29 -10.68 24.21
CA LEU A 292 -17.26 -10.67 23.13
C LEU A 292 -16.84 -9.73 21.99
N HIS A 293 -16.29 -8.57 22.34
CA HIS A 293 -15.78 -7.59 21.37
C HIS A 293 -14.48 -8.04 20.69
N ILE A 294 -13.57 -8.70 21.41
CA ILE A 294 -12.37 -9.34 20.84
C ILE A 294 -12.78 -10.39 19.81
N ASN A 295 -13.66 -11.33 20.19
CA ASN A 295 -14.10 -12.40 19.31
C ASN A 295 -14.88 -11.89 18.07
N LYS A 296 -15.70 -10.85 18.22
CA LYS A 296 -16.35 -10.15 17.08
C LYS A 296 -15.34 -9.43 16.17
N SER A 297 -14.24 -8.93 16.74
CA SER A 297 -13.22 -8.16 16.01
C SER A 297 -12.11 -9.01 15.37
N LEU A 298 -11.86 -10.22 15.90
CA LEU A 298 -10.70 -11.04 15.53
C LEU A 298 -10.63 -11.38 14.02
N PRO A 299 -11.72 -11.79 13.32
CA PRO A 299 -11.66 -12.08 11.89
C PRO A 299 -11.41 -10.83 11.04
N LEU A 300 -11.88 -9.66 11.50
CA LEU A 300 -11.62 -8.38 10.86
C LEU A 300 -10.16 -7.96 11.07
N LEU A 301 -9.61 -8.14 12.27
CA LEU A 301 -8.22 -7.84 12.60
C LEU A 301 -7.25 -8.73 11.80
N GLU A 302 -7.53 -10.03 11.68
CA GLU A 302 -6.75 -10.95 10.84
C GLU A 302 -6.77 -10.52 9.36
N LYS A 303 -7.95 -10.16 8.82
CA LYS A 303 -8.08 -9.59 7.47
C LYS A 303 -7.27 -8.30 7.30
N GLN A 304 -7.37 -7.37 8.25
CA GLN A 304 -6.64 -6.10 8.20
C GLN A 304 -5.11 -6.31 8.30
N ILE A 305 -4.64 -7.25 9.12
CA ILE A 305 -3.23 -7.64 9.19
C ILE A 305 -2.76 -8.22 7.85
N ARG A 306 -3.52 -9.14 7.24
CA ARG A 306 -3.23 -9.70 5.91
C ARG A 306 -3.14 -8.62 4.84
N GLU A 307 -4.10 -7.71 4.79
CA GLU A 307 -4.07 -6.60 3.82
C GLU A 307 -2.93 -5.60 4.09
N SER A 308 -2.64 -5.28 5.35
CA SER A 308 -1.53 -4.39 5.73
C SER A 308 -0.17 -5.00 5.38
N HIS A 309 -0.02 -6.33 5.55
CA HIS A 309 1.15 -7.10 5.16
C HIS A 309 1.31 -7.15 3.63
N GLN A 310 0.23 -7.38 2.89
CA GLN A 310 0.24 -7.34 1.42
C GLN A 310 0.63 -5.95 0.88
N ARG A 311 0.01 -4.88 1.41
CA ARG A 311 0.38 -3.50 1.04
C ARG A 311 1.84 -3.19 1.35
N ALA A 312 2.32 -3.52 2.56
CA ALA A 312 3.72 -3.28 2.94
C ALA A 312 4.71 -4.10 2.09
N THR A 313 4.37 -5.35 1.74
CA THR A 313 5.18 -6.20 0.86
C THR A 313 5.27 -5.64 -0.56
N GLU A 314 4.18 -5.10 -1.09
CA GLU A 314 4.16 -4.50 -2.44
C GLU A 314 4.85 -3.13 -2.45
N GLU A 315 4.68 -2.31 -1.41
CA GLU A 315 5.50 -1.11 -1.22
C GLU A 315 6.99 -1.42 -1.07
N LEU A 316 7.36 -2.54 -0.44
CA LEU A 316 8.75 -2.95 -0.29
C LEU A 316 9.36 -3.36 -1.65
N ARG A 317 8.61 -4.09 -2.49
CA ARG A 317 9.00 -4.40 -3.87
C ARG A 317 9.24 -3.13 -4.71
N GLN A 318 8.41 -2.10 -4.51
CA GLN A 318 8.56 -0.79 -5.15
C GLN A 318 9.73 0.05 -4.60
N CYS A 319 10.46 -0.44 -3.59
CA CYS A 319 11.68 0.18 -3.06
C CYS A 319 12.96 -0.59 -3.45
N GLY A 320 12.87 -1.64 -4.27
CA GLY A 320 14.01 -2.49 -4.63
C GLY A 320 14.57 -3.31 -3.46
N GLU A 321 15.54 -4.18 -3.75
CA GLU A 321 16.25 -4.96 -2.75
C GLU A 321 17.32 -4.13 -2.00
N ASP A 322 17.97 -4.70 -0.98
CA ASP A 322 19.11 -4.02 -0.37
C ASP A 322 20.32 -4.08 -1.31
N ILE A 323 21.07 -2.98 -1.40
CA ILE A 323 22.39 -2.99 -2.03
C ILE A 323 23.29 -3.94 -1.23
N PRO A 324 23.91 -4.97 -1.84
CA PRO A 324 24.76 -5.88 -1.10
C PRO A 324 25.95 -5.20 -0.42
N SER A 325 26.41 -5.77 0.70
CA SER A 325 27.55 -5.20 1.44
C SER A 325 28.91 -5.54 0.82
N ASP A 326 29.02 -6.65 0.08
CA ASP A 326 30.23 -7.08 -0.62
C ASP A 326 30.34 -6.40 -2.00
N GLU A 327 31.56 -6.12 -2.46
CA GLU A 327 31.81 -5.59 -3.80
C GLU A 327 31.57 -6.62 -4.91
N ALA A 328 31.75 -7.91 -4.62
CA ALA A 328 31.40 -8.98 -5.57
C ALA A 328 29.88 -8.98 -5.84
N ASP A 329 29.09 -8.98 -4.77
CA ASP A 329 27.63 -9.03 -4.86
C ASP A 329 27.04 -7.74 -5.44
N ARG A 330 27.66 -6.57 -5.20
CA ARG A 330 27.29 -5.31 -5.88
C ARG A 330 27.44 -5.38 -7.40
N LEU A 331 28.46 -6.07 -7.89
CA LEU A 331 28.64 -6.28 -9.34
C LEU A 331 27.55 -7.21 -9.88
N PHE A 332 27.19 -8.28 -9.16
CA PHE A 332 26.08 -9.16 -9.54
C PHE A 332 24.73 -8.43 -9.52
N PHE A 333 24.40 -7.71 -8.46
CA PHE A 333 23.17 -6.91 -8.33
C PHE A 333 23.02 -5.90 -9.49
N LEU A 334 24.10 -5.20 -9.85
CA LEU A 334 24.07 -4.21 -10.95
C LEU A 334 23.91 -4.90 -12.33
N ILE A 335 24.41 -6.12 -12.50
CA ILE A 335 24.13 -6.97 -13.67
C ILE A 335 22.67 -7.47 -13.66
N GLU A 336 22.11 -7.84 -12.51
CA GLU A 336 20.75 -8.39 -12.38
C GLU A 336 19.64 -7.35 -12.60
N VAL A 337 19.83 -6.14 -12.06
CA VAL A 337 19.01 -4.94 -12.37
C VAL A 337 19.01 -4.62 -13.87
N ARG A 338 20.02 -5.08 -14.62
CA ARG A 338 20.09 -4.95 -16.08
C ARG A 338 19.39 -6.09 -16.82
N MET A 339 19.47 -7.34 -16.35
CA MET A 339 18.85 -8.50 -17.02
C MET A 339 17.31 -8.45 -16.95
N THR A 340 16.74 -7.92 -15.86
CA THR A 340 15.29 -7.70 -15.70
C THR A 340 14.71 -6.60 -16.60
N GLY A 341 15.57 -5.82 -17.27
CA GLY A 341 15.15 -4.85 -18.29
C GLY A 341 14.96 -5.43 -19.70
N ASP A 342 15.42 -6.66 -19.95
CA ASP A 342 15.38 -7.28 -21.28
C ASP A 342 14.18 -8.24 -21.40
N SER A 343 13.01 -7.69 -21.73
CA SER A 343 11.77 -8.46 -21.92
C SER A 343 10.85 -7.79 -22.95
N THR A 344 11.17 -8.05 -24.22
CA THR A 344 10.24 -8.44 -25.31
C THR A 344 8.99 -7.58 -25.63
N VAL A 345 8.84 -6.37 -25.07
CA VAL A 345 7.68 -5.48 -25.32
C VAL A 345 7.91 -4.47 -26.47
N GLY A 346 9.15 -4.28 -26.95
CA GLY A 346 9.49 -3.24 -27.94
C GLY A 346 9.20 -3.59 -29.42
N GLU A 347 9.46 -4.82 -29.86
CA GLU A 347 9.66 -5.11 -31.29
C GLU A 347 8.38 -5.15 -32.14
N GLN A 348 7.21 -5.41 -31.54
CA GLN A 348 5.97 -5.65 -32.29
C GLN A 348 5.21 -4.37 -32.69
N ASP A 349 5.31 -3.27 -31.93
CA ASP A 349 4.53 -2.05 -32.20
C ASP A 349 5.23 -1.12 -33.21
N PHE A 350 6.57 -1.08 -33.19
CA PHE A 350 7.37 -0.28 -34.14
C PHE A 350 7.20 -0.79 -35.58
N ASN A 351 7.33 -2.11 -35.79
CA ASN A 351 7.10 -2.78 -37.07
C ASN A 351 5.70 -2.54 -37.65
N LYS A 352 4.69 -2.36 -36.79
CA LYS A 352 3.30 -2.05 -37.18
C LYS A 352 3.12 -0.61 -37.66
N LYS A 353 3.79 0.37 -37.03
CA LYS A 353 3.74 1.78 -37.43
C LYS A 353 4.53 2.05 -38.71
N PHE A 354 5.71 1.44 -38.85
CA PHE A 354 6.63 1.70 -39.97
C PHE A 354 6.01 1.36 -41.34
N LYS A 355 5.36 0.19 -41.46
CA LYS A 355 4.67 -0.24 -42.69
C LYS A 355 3.57 0.73 -43.15
N ASN A 356 2.87 1.38 -42.21
CA ASN A 356 1.76 2.29 -42.51
C ASN A 356 2.22 3.66 -43.04
N ILE A 357 3.51 3.99 -42.96
CA ILE A 357 4.08 5.24 -43.48
C ILE A 357 4.41 5.07 -44.97
N ILE A 358 5.15 4.00 -45.32
CA ILE A 358 5.60 3.74 -46.70
C ILE A 358 4.41 3.63 -47.67
N HIS A 359 3.35 2.90 -47.29
CA HIS A 359 2.13 2.81 -48.11
C HIS A 359 1.41 4.16 -48.34
N LYS A 360 1.70 5.20 -47.54
CA LYS A 360 1.01 6.48 -47.61
C LYS A 360 1.67 7.48 -48.57
N GLU A 361 3.00 7.43 -48.71
CA GLU A 361 3.74 8.31 -49.63
C GLU A 361 3.70 7.79 -51.08
N VAL A 362 3.79 6.47 -51.28
CA VAL A 362 3.68 5.86 -52.62
C VAL A 362 2.36 6.23 -53.30
N SER A 363 1.23 6.21 -52.58
CA SER A 363 -0.09 6.57 -53.12
C SER A 363 -0.30 8.07 -53.38
N ILE A 364 0.66 8.93 -53.02
CA ILE A 364 0.67 10.35 -53.41
C ILE A 364 1.39 10.49 -54.77
N TYR A 365 2.53 9.82 -54.94
CA TYR A 365 3.36 9.92 -56.14
C TYR A 365 2.64 9.44 -57.42
N GLU A 366 1.88 8.33 -57.34
CA GLU A 366 1.11 7.77 -58.47
C GLU A 366 0.12 8.74 -59.12
N LYS A 367 -0.32 9.79 -58.39
CA LYS A 367 -1.44 10.65 -58.81
C LYS A 367 -0.99 11.96 -59.45
N GLN A 368 0.28 12.31 -59.37
CA GLN A 368 0.72 13.70 -59.57
C GLN A 368 1.50 13.95 -60.88
N TYR A 369 2.05 12.91 -61.52
CA TYR A 369 2.88 13.05 -62.72
C TYR A 369 2.51 12.01 -63.80
N ARG A 370 1.79 12.42 -64.85
CA ARG A 370 1.43 11.55 -65.98
C ARG A 370 1.40 12.31 -67.32
N GLY A 371 2.15 11.80 -68.31
CA GLY A 371 1.98 12.11 -69.74
C GLY A 371 3.04 13.01 -70.40
N LYS A 372 3.79 12.44 -71.36
CA LYS A 372 4.29 13.06 -72.61
C LYS A 372 4.96 12.01 -73.53
N GLU A 373 4.89 12.27 -74.84
CA GLU A 373 4.88 11.29 -75.95
C GLU A 373 5.34 12.00 -77.25
N LEU A 374 5.86 11.39 -78.34
CA LEU A 374 6.27 10.02 -78.75
C LEU A 374 7.56 10.17 -79.64
N LEU A 375 8.26 9.21 -80.28
CA LEU A 375 8.16 7.77 -80.65
C LEU A 375 9.62 7.24 -80.90
N GLY A 376 9.85 6.08 -81.55
CA GLY A 376 11.11 5.83 -82.31
C GLY A 376 11.84 4.49 -82.08
N PHE A 377 13.09 4.57 -81.61
CA PHE A 377 14.01 3.44 -81.32
C PHE A 377 14.36 3.41 -79.82
N VAL A 378 14.61 2.22 -79.26
CA VAL A 378 15.02 2.07 -77.85
C VAL A 378 16.50 2.43 -77.69
N ASN A 379 16.79 3.69 -77.40
CA ASN A 379 18.12 4.10 -76.97
C ASN A 379 18.36 3.64 -75.53
N TYR A 380 19.27 2.68 -75.33
CA TYR A 380 19.67 2.20 -74.00
C TYR A 380 20.07 3.36 -73.07
N LYS A 381 20.76 4.39 -73.58
CA LYS A 381 21.14 5.57 -72.78
C LYS A 381 19.94 6.37 -72.28
N THR A 382 18.81 6.34 -72.99
CA THR A 382 17.58 7.01 -72.55
C THR A 382 16.89 6.19 -71.45
N PHE A 383 16.87 4.87 -71.56
CA PHE A 383 16.42 3.97 -70.49
C PHE A 383 17.28 4.14 -69.22
N GLU A 384 18.60 4.07 -69.37
CA GLU A 384 19.61 4.30 -68.33
C GLU A 384 19.45 5.67 -67.65
N THR A 385 19.33 6.76 -68.42
CA THR A 385 19.10 8.11 -67.88
C THR A 385 17.81 8.21 -67.05
N ILE A 386 16.72 7.58 -67.50
CA ILE A 386 15.43 7.58 -66.78
C ILE A 386 15.55 6.78 -65.48
N VAL A 387 16.26 5.64 -65.50
CA VAL A 387 16.53 4.84 -64.30
C VAL A 387 17.40 5.61 -63.30
N HIS A 388 18.44 6.32 -63.76
CA HIS A 388 19.29 7.15 -62.90
C HIS A 388 18.50 8.28 -62.23
N GLN A 389 17.70 9.03 -63.00
CA GLN A 389 16.86 10.12 -62.47
C GLN A 389 15.83 9.63 -61.44
N TYR A 390 15.25 8.44 -61.65
CA TYR A 390 14.33 7.82 -60.69
C TYR A 390 15.04 7.40 -59.40
N LEU A 391 16.24 6.82 -59.49
CA LEU A 391 17.01 6.41 -58.32
C LEU A 391 17.51 7.59 -57.49
N GLU A 392 17.89 8.71 -58.12
CA GLU A 392 18.25 9.94 -57.41
C GLU A 392 17.10 10.47 -56.56
N GLN A 393 15.86 10.44 -57.08
CA GLN A 393 14.65 10.87 -56.35
C GLN A 393 14.30 9.98 -55.15
N LEU A 394 14.83 8.75 -55.07
CA LEU A 394 14.59 7.83 -53.96
C LEU A 394 15.62 7.94 -52.82
N VAL A 395 16.72 8.66 -53.01
CA VAL A 395 17.75 8.84 -51.96
C VAL A 395 17.21 9.63 -50.77
N ASP A 396 16.63 10.80 -51.01
CA ASP A 396 16.18 11.69 -49.93
C ASP A 396 15.02 11.09 -49.08
N PRO A 397 13.99 10.43 -49.65
CA PRO A 397 13.00 9.68 -48.87
C PRO A 397 13.62 8.59 -47.99
N ALA A 398 14.60 7.84 -48.50
CA ALA A 398 15.27 6.79 -47.72
C ALA A 398 16.08 7.36 -46.54
N LEU A 399 16.74 8.51 -46.73
CA LEU A 399 17.45 9.20 -45.66
C LEU A 399 16.49 9.85 -44.65
N ALA A 400 15.36 10.41 -45.09
CA ALA A 400 14.31 10.90 -44.20
C ALA A 400 13.73 9.79 -43.31
N VAL A 401 13.57 8.57 -43.85
CA VAL A 401 13.14 7.38 -43.11
C VAL A 401 14.18 6.94 -42.08
N LEU A 402 15.48 6.98 -42.39
CA LEU A 402 16.57 6.75 -41.42
C LEU A 402 16.54 7.79 -40.29
N LEU A 403 16.48 9.09 -40.63
CA LEU A 403 16.45 10.18 -39.65
C LEU A 403 15.24 10.06 -38.71
N LYS A 404 14.08 9.65 -39.24
CA LYS A 404 12.88 9.37 -38.44
C LYS A 404 13.07 8.20 -37.48
N ALA A 405 13.66 7.08 -37.94
CA ALA A 405 13.92 5.92 -37.09
C ALA A 405 14.86 6.28 -35.93
N VAL A 406 15.94 7.04 -36.19
CA VAL A 406 16.85 7.55 -35.17
C VAL A 406 16.15 8.52 -34.21
N GLY A 407 15.25 9.38 -34.72
CA GLY A 407 14.45 10.31 -33.92
C GLY A 407 13.45 9.64 -32.97
N GLU A 408 12.81 8.54 -33.38
CA GLU A 408 11.91 7.77 -32.52
C GLU A 408 12.71 6.94 -31.48
N GLU A 409 13.88 6.39 -31.85
CA GLU A 409 14.79 5.68 -30.93
C GLU A 409 15.44 6.62 -29.89
N LEU A 410 15.59 7.91 -30.21
CA LEU A 410 15.99 8.98 -29.29
C LEU A 410 15.02 9.20 -28.13
N SER A 411 13.71 8.94 -28.29
CA SER A 411 12.74 9.13 -27.20
C SER A 411 12.71 7.98 -26.19
N TRP A 412 13.14 6.77 -26.60
CA TRP A 412 12.99 5.56 -25.80
C TRP A 412 14.08 5.40 -24.72
N VAL A 413 15.35 5.68 -25.06
CA VAL A 413 16.49 5.50 -24.13
C VAL A 413 16.41 6.39 -22.87
N PRO A 414 15.97 7.67 -22.92
CA PRO A 414 15.75 8.48 -21.72
C PRO A 414 14.59 7.97 -20.86
N PHE A 415 13.57 7.36 -21.47
CA PHE A 415 12.40 6.84 -20.76
C PHE A 415 12.73 5.55 -19.99
N THR A 416 13.44 4.61 -20.62
CA THR A 416 13.86 3.36 -19.96
C THR A 416 14.90 3.61 -18.87
N SER A 417 15.92 4.43 -19.12
CA SER A 417 16.93 4.78 -18.11
C SER A 417 16.31 5.47 -16.89
N LYS A 418 15.38 6.42 -17.08
CA LYS A 418 14.66 7.06 -15.97
C LYS A 418 13.78 6.11 -15.16
N LYS A 419 13.27 5.03 -15.77
CA LYS A 419 12.45 4.00 -15.10
C LYS A 419 13.29 2.98 -14.31
N HIS A 420 14.47 2.59 -14.82
CA HIS A 420 15.31 1.56 -14.19
C HIS A 420 16.38 2.12 -13.23
N PHE A 421 16.71 3.41 -13.31
CA PHE A 421 17.72 4.05 -12.45
C PHE A 421 17.13 5.15 -11.53
N SER A 422 15.81 5.25 -11.38
CA SER A 422 15.16 6.24 -10.51
C SER A 422 15.59 6.16 -9.04
N GLU A 423 15.92 4.97 -8.55
CA GLU A 423 16.34 4.71 -7.16
C GLU A 423 17.79 5.17 -6.88
N PHE A 424 18.63 5.21 -7.92
CA PHE A 424 20.06 5.51 -7.84
C PHE A 424 20.39 6.86 -8.47
N SER A 425 20.20 7.94 -7.72
CA SER A 425 20.33 9.32 -8.22
C SER A 425 21.66 9.59 -8.92
N ASN A 426 22.77 9.13 -8.34
CA ASN A 426 24.12 9.35 -8.89
C ASN A 426 24.36 8.53 -10.18
N LEU A 427 23.87 7.29 -10.25
CA LEU A 427 23.89 6.47 -11.47
C LEU A 427 23.03 7.10 -12.58
N ASN A 428 21.83 7.56 -12.24
CA ASN A 428 20.90 8.21 -13.17
C ASN A 428 21.46 9.52 -13.72
N GLN A 429 22.05 10.35 -12.85
CA GLN A 429 22.73 11.60 -13.25
C GLN A 429 23.99 11.30 -14.08
N THR A 430 24.75 10.27 -13.75
CA THR A 430 25.91 9.85 -14.56
C THR A 430 25.49 9.37 -15.95
N ALA A 431 24.36 8.65 -16.06
CA ALA A 431 23.81 8.21 -17.33
C ALA A 431 23.25 9.38 -18.17
N GLN A 432 22.46 10.27 -17.56
CA GLN A 432 21.78 11.37 -18.26
C GLN A 432 22.66 12.60 -18.54
N VAL A 433 23.66 12.89 -17.70
CA VAL A 433 24.51 14.09 -17.80
C VAL A 433 25.90 13.72 -18.29
N THR A 434 26.63 12.91 -17.52
CA THR A 434 28.07 12.67 -17.77
C THR A 434 28.33 11.81 -19.00
N LYS A 435 27.44 10.84 -19.30
CA LYS A 435 27.69 9.81 -20.32
C LYS A 435 26.70 9.80 -21.48
N LYS A 436 25.64 10.62 -21.41
CA LYS A 436 24.77 11.00 -22.54
C LYS A 436 25.54 11.36 -23.83
N PRO A 437 26.56 12.25 -23.85
CA PRO A 437 27.29 12.57 -25.08
C PRO A 437 28.04 11.36 -25.67
N ARG A 438 28.40 10.34 -24.87
CA ARG A 438 29.01 9.09 -25.35
C ARG A 438 27.97 8.14 -25.94
N ILE A 439 26.72 8.17 -25.45
CA ILE A 439 25.58 7.44 -26.04
C ILE A 439 25.15 8.11 -27.34
N GLU A 440 25.03 9.43 -27.37
CA GLU A 440 24.74 10.20 -28.58
C GLU A 440 25.84 10.05 -29.63
N GLY A 441 27.12 10.05 -29.24
CA GLY A 441 28.25 9.78 -30.13
C GLY A 441 28.32 8.34 -30.70
N ILE A 442 27.71 7.36 -30.02
CA ILE A 442 27.51 6.01 -30.61
C ILE A 442 26.38 6.08 -31.65
N LYS A 443 25.24 6.70 -31.31
CA LYS A 443 24.09 6.85 -32.21
C LYS A 443 24.44 7.59 -33.50
N THR A 444 25.14 8.72 -33.42
CA THR A 444 25.56 9.49 -34.62
C THR A 444 26.46 8.67 -35.53
N LYS A 445 27.43 7.93 -34.96
CA LYS A 445 28.32 7.06 -35.73
C LYS A 445 27.57 5.91 -36.43
N GLN A 446 26.58 5.31 -35.77
CA GLN A 446 25.76 4.27 -36.41
C GLN A 446 24.81 4.85 -37.47
N ALA A 447 24.25 6.03 -37.26
CA ALA A 447 23.44 6.73 -38.25
C ALA A 447 24.27 7.13 -39.49
N GLU A 448 25.48 7.68 -39.31
CA GLU A 448 26.43 7.97 -40.39
C GLU A 448 26.84 6.70 -41.16
N THR A 449 27.04 5.58 -40.46
CA THR A 449 27.35 4.27 -41.09
C THR A 449 26.17 3.77 -41.92
N ALA A 450 24.94 3.86 -41.40
CA ALA A 450 23.73 3.49 -42.12
C ALA A 450 23.48 4.39 -43.34
N GLU A 451 23.65 5.71 -43.21
CA GLU A 451 23.54 6.67 -44.33
C GLU A 451 24.55 6.35 -45.43
N ASN A 452 25.82 6.11 -45.08
CA ASN A 452 26.85 5.76 -46.06
C ASN A 452 26.52 4.46 -46.82
N LEU A 453 25.92 3.48 -46.15
CA LEU A 453 25.49 2.21 -46.77
C LEU A 453 24.21 2.37 -47.61
N ILE A 454 23.26 3.22 -47.21
CA ILE A 454 22.11 3.60 -48.04
C ILE A 454 22.59 4.30 -49.32
N ARG A 455 23.46 5.31 -49.19
CA ARG A 455 24.11 5.99 -50.32
C ARG A 455 24.99 5.07 -51.16
N LEU A 456 25.49 3.96 -50.62
CA LEU A 456 26.18 2.92 -51.38
C LEU A 456 25.20 2.03 -52.15
N GLN A 457 24.09 1.61 -51.54
CA GLN A 457 23.05 0.82 -52.20
C GLN A 457 22.50 1.55 -53.44
N PHE A 458 22.14 2.83 -53.33
CA PHE A 458 21.66 3.60 -54.48
C PHE A 458 22.72 3.74 -55.59
N ARG A 459 24.01 3.87 -55.25
CA ARG A 459 25.11 3.84 -56.23
C ARG A 459 25.32 2.47 -56.89
N MET A 460 24.94 1.37 -56.23
CA MET A 460 24.95 0.03 -56.85
C MET A 460 23.73 -0.16 -57.76
N GLU A 461 22.54 0.31 -57.39
CA GLU A 461 21.34 0.22 -58.23
C GLU A 461 21.43 1.11 -59.50
N GLN A 462 22.32 2.13 -59.52
CA GLN A 462 22.67 2.87 -60.74
C GLN A 462 23.35 2.00 -61.81
N LEU A 463 23.89 0.82 -61.45
CA LEU A 463 24.32 -0.18 -62.41
C LEU A 463 23.09 -0.92 -62.94
N VAL A 464 22.64 -0.55 -64.14
CA VAL A 464 21.45 -1.12 -64.78
C VAL A 464 21.67 -2.59 -65.09
N TYR A 465 21.20 -3.48 -64.20
CA TYR A 465 21.40 -4.92 -64.30
C TYR A 465 20.20 -5.69 -63.72
N CYS A 466 19.78 -6.75 -64.41
CA CYS A 466 18.81 -7.71 -63.92
C CYS A 466 19.14 -9.09 -64.50
N GLN A 467 18.75 -10.17 -63.81
CA GLN A 467 18.91 -11.53 -64.33
C GLN A 467 17.79 -11.85 -65.30
N ASP A 468 18.12 -12.41 -66.47
CA ASP A 468 17.18 -12.64 -67.58
C ASP A 468 15.92 -13.40 -67.18
N GLU A 469 16.03 -14.37 -66.27
CA GLU A 469 14.90 -15.20 -65.84
C GLU A 469 13.89 -14.40 -65.01
N ILE A 470 14.38 -13.69 -63.99
CA ILE A 470 13.58 -12.81 -63.12
C ILE A 470 12.95 -11.69 -63.97
N TYR A 471 13.74 -11.06 -64.83
CA TYR A 471 13.28 -9.99 -65.71
C TYR A 471 12.18 -10.48 -66.67
N ARG A 472 12.34 -11.68 -67.24
CA ARG A 472 11.36 -12.32 -68.15
C ARG A 472 10.05 -12.65 -67.43
N GLU A 473 10.09 -13.16 -66.20
CA GLU A 473 8.88 -13.43 -65.42
C GLU A 473 8.11 -12.14 -65.09
N VAL A 474 8.83 -11.10 -64.65
CA VAL A 474 8.25 -9.82 -64.26
C VAL A 474 7.73 -9.04 -65.46
N LEU A 475 8.45 -9.04 -66.59
CA LEU A 475 7.97 -8.46 -67.85
C LEU A 475 6.68 -9.15 -68.33
N ASN A 476 6.57 -10.48 -68.15
CA ASN A 476 5.34 -11.22 -68.44
C ASN A 476 4.20 -10.89 -67.45
N GLN A 477 4.49 -10.55 -66.19
CA GLN A 477 3.49 -10.07 -65.24
C GLN A 477 3.02 -8.65 -65.59
N VAL A 478 3.94 -7.70 -65.78
CA VAL A 478 3.62 -6.31 -66.15
C VAL A 478 2.84 -6.25 -67.45
N ARG A 479 3.17 -7.08 -68.45
CA ARG A 479 2.37 -7.19 -69.68
C ARG A 479 0.96 -7.73 -69.40
N LYS A 480 0.78 -8.76 -68.55
CA LYS A 480 -0.57 -9.26 -68.18
C LYS A 480 -1.42 -8.17 -67.53
N GLU A 481 -0.83 -7.35 -66.66
CA GLU A 481 -1.53 -6.26 -65.97
C GLU A 481 -1.84 -5.08 -66.92
N PHE A 482 -0.94 -4.74 -67.85
CA PHE A 482 -1.18 -3.72 -68.87
C PHE A 482 -2.24 -4.11 -69.92
N PHE A 483 -2.33 -5.39 -70.29
CA PHE A 483 -3.23 -5.86 -71.35
C PHE A 483 -4.60 -6.38 -70.88
N ASN A 484 -4.83 -6.59 -69.57
CA ASN A 484 -6.16 -6.90 -69.01
C ASN A 484 -6.63 -5.89 -67.93
N PRO A 485 -6.85 -4.60 -68.25
CA PRO A 485 -7.30 -3.61 -67.28
C PRO A 485 -8.84 -3.54 -67.15
N VAL A 486 -9.46 -4.46 -66.41
CA VAL A 486 -10.71 -4.30 -65.61
C VAL A 486 -10.94 -5.60 -64.82
N GLY A 487 -11.44 -5.50 -63.59
CA GLY A 487 -11.60 -6.64 -62.68
C GLY A 487 -13.06 -7.05 -62.38
N THR A 488 -13.17 -7.96 -61.40
CA THR A 488 -14.40 -8.28 -60.64
C THR A 488 -15.52 -9.05 -61.37
N SER A 489 -15.40 -10.38 -61.35
CA SER A 489 -16.48 -11.36 -61.16
C SER A 489 -17.84 -11.14 -61.86
N LEU A 490 -18.06 -11.86 -62.96
CA LEU A 490 -19.36 -12.49 -63.26
C LEU A 490 -19.12 -13.92 -63.80
N LYS A 491 -20.12 -14.79 -63.68
CA LYS A 491 -20.06 -16.19 -64.16
C LYS A 491 -20.63 -16.27 -65.58
N ASP A 492 -19.98 -16.99 -66.47
CA ASP A 492 -20.52 -18.26 -67.02
C ASP A 492 -19.49 -18.96 -67.94
N PRO A 493 -19.55 -20.31 -68.10
CA PRO A 493 -18.43 -21.09 -68.66
C PRO A 493 -18.65 -21.55 -70.12
N GLU A 494 -19.28 -20.76 -71.00
CA GLU A 494 -19.57 -21.23 -72.36
C GLU A 494 -19.48 -20.15 -73.46
N LEU A 495 -18.31 -20.06 -74.12
CA LEU A 495 -18.15 -19.73 -75.55
C LEU A 495 -16.66 -19.79 -75.95
N LYS A 496 -16.28 -20.78 -76.77
CA LYS A 496 -14.97 -20.80 -77.44
C LYS A 496 -15.02 -19.87 -78.65
N LEU A 497 -14.28 -18.78 -78.62
CA LEU A 497 -13.96 -17.96 -79.80
C LEU A 497 -12.46 -17.74 -79.89
N SER A 498 -11.91 -17.97 -81.08
CA SER A 498 -10.48 -18.01 -81.35
C SER A 498 -9.90 -16.61 -81.51
N PHE A 499 -8.94 -16.24 -80.65
CA PHE A 499 -8.08 -15.09 -80.93
C PHE A 499 -7.06 -15.45 -82.02
N SER A 500 -7.22 -14.82 -83.18
CA SER A 500 -6.23 -14.80 -84.25
C SER A 500 -4.97 -14.05 -83.80
N LYS A 501 -3.83 -14.39 -84.41
CA LYS A 501 -2.61 -13.59 -84.28
C LYS A 501 -2.82 -12.23 -84.92
N ASP A 502 -2.63 -11.15 -84.16
CA ASP A 502 -2.25 -9.86 -84.74
C ASP A 502 -1.24 -9.15 -83.81
N GLN A 503 0.04 -9.30 -84.13
CA GLN A 503 1.14 -8.53 -83.54
C GLN A 503 1.42 -7.33 -84.45
N SER A 504 0.57 -6.30 -84.38
CA SER A 504 0.70 -5.11 -85.23
C SER A 504 0.48 -3.81 -84.42
N SER A 505 1.46 -2.91 -84.47
CA SER A 505 1.45 -1.55 -83.87
C SER A 505 1.35 -1.40 -82.34
N MET A 506 2.22 -2.08 -81.58
CA MET A 506 2.72 -1.47 -80.32
C MET A 506 3.53 -0.20 -80.65
N SER A 507 3.40 0.87 -79.85
CA SER A 507 4.30 2.03 -79.97
C SER A 507 5.63 1.73 -79.27
N SER A 508 6.75 2.23 -79.83
CA SER A 508 8.08 1.98 -79.25
C SER A 508 8.22 2.48 -77.81
N ILE A 509 7.42 3.46 -77.38
CA ILE A 509 7.44 4.01 -76.02
C ILE A 509 6.48 3.28 -75.08
N THR A 510 5.41 2.67 -75.59
CA THR A 510 4.62 1.71 -74.80
C THR A 510 5.49 0.51 -74.43
N GLU A 511 6.30 0.02 -75.38
CA GLU A 511 7.23 -1.09 -75.14
C GLU A 511 8.30 -0.71 -74.10
N ILE A 512 8.97 0.45 -74.26
CA ILE A 512 9.91 1.00 -73.25
C ILE A 512 9.23 1.15 -71.89
N GLY A 513 7.98 1.61 -71.84
CA GLY A 513 7.19 1.74 -70.62
C GLY A 513 7.01 0.40 -69.90
N THR A 514 6.70 -0.69 -70.61
CA THR A 514 6.60 -2.02 -69.97
C THR A 514 7.94 -2.52 -69.44
N HIS A 515 9.04 -2.27 -70.14
CA HIS A 515 10.39 -2.62 -69.70
C HIS A 515 10.86 -1.79 -68.49
N LEU A 516 10.60 -0.47 -68.49
CA LEU A 516 10.87 0.41 -67.34
C LEU A 516 10.06 -0.03 -66.12
N ASN A 517 8.76 -0.28 -66.29
CA ASN A 517 7.91 -0.74 -65.19
C ASN A 517 8.36 -2.08 -64.61
N ALA A 518 8.78 -3.04 -65.47
CA ALA A 518 9.33 -4.31 -65.01
C ALA A 518 10.66 -4.14 -64.24
N TYR A 519 11.55 -3.24 -64.70
CA TYR A 519 12.80 -2.95 -64.01
C TYR A 519 12.58 -2.20 -62.68
N PHE A 520 11.69 -1.21 -62.66
CA PHE A 520 11.33 -0.45 -61.45
C PHE A 520 10.61 -1.32 -60.42
N TRP A 521 9.78 -2.28 -60.82
CA TRP A 521 9.12 -3.23 -59.92
C TRP A 521 10.14 -4.06 -59.12
N GLU A 522 11.12 -4.68 -59.79
CA GLU A 522 12.16 -5.45 -59.08
C GLU A 522 13.13 -4.56 -58.30
N THR A 523 13.47 -3.38 -58.82
CA THR A 523 14.33 -2.42 -58.11
C THR A 523 13.64 -1.91 -56.84
N SER A 524 12.33 -1.64 -56.91
CA SER A 524 11.50 -1.29 -55.75
C SER A 524 11.43 -2.44 -54.74
N LYS A 525 11.29 -3.70 -55.16
CA LYS A 525 11.35 -4.87 -54.25
C LYS A 525 12.71 -4.99 -53.57
N ARG A 526 13.83 -4.82 -54.29
CA ARG A 526 15.18 -4.87 -53.72
C ARG A 526 15.36 -3.79 -52.65
N LEU A 527 15.05 -2.53 -52.99
CA LEU A 527 15.15 -1.41 -52.07
C LEU A 527 14.21 -1.52 -50.85
N ALA A 528 12.96 -1.95 -51.06
CA ALA A 528 11.97 -2.12 -49.99
C ALA A 528 12.34 -3.22 -48.98
N ASN A 529 13.21 -4.16 -49.34
CA ASN A 529 13.82 -5.11 -48.40
C ASN A 529 15.12 -4.54 -47.82
N GLN A 530 16.04 -4.10 -48.67
CA GLN A 530 17.42 -3.80 -48.29
C GLN A 530 17.56 -2.54 -47.43
N ILE A 531 16.79 -1.48 -47.70
CA ILE A 531 16.87 -0.23 -46.93
C ILE A 531 16.36 -0.44 -45.49
N PRO A 532 15.20 -1.08 -45.23
CA PRO A 532 14.81 -1.46 -43.89
C PRO A 532 15.79 -2.39 -43.17
N PHE A 533 16.42 -3.36 -43.86
CA PHE A 533 17.44 -4.22 -43.25
C PHE A 533 18.66 -3.44 -42.76
N ILE A 534 19.17 -2.48 -43.56
CA ILE A 534 20.29 -1.61 -43.16
C ILE A 534 19.88 -0.79 -41.91
N ILE A 535 18.70 -0.17 -41.93
CA ILE A 535 18.22 0.64 -40.79
C ILE A 535 18.04 -0.23 -39.53
N GLN A 536 17.39 -1.39 -39.64
CA GLN A 536 17.15 -2.29 -38.50
C GLN A 536 18.46 -2.79 -37.89
N TYR A 537 19.43 -3.20 -38.71
CA TYR A 537 20.71 -3.70 -38.22
C TYR A 537 21.51 -2.61 -37.48
N PHE A 538 21.70 -1.44 -38.08
CA PHE A 538 22.55 -0.41 -37.48
C PHE A 538 21.86 0.38 -36.35
N VAL A 539 20.57 0.73 -36.48
CA VAL A 539 19.86 1.56 -35.49
C VAL A 539 19.40 0.75 -34.28
N LEU A 540 19.09 -0.54 -34.41
CA LEU A 540 18.65 -1.38 -33.29
C LEU A 540 19.72 -2.39 -32.85
N GLN A 541 20.19 -3.27 -33.74
CA GLN A 541 21.01 -4.41 -33.33
C GLN A 541 22.45 -4.03 -32.95
N GLU A 542 23.19 -3.37 -33.84
CA GLU A 542 24.59 -2.98 -33.56
C GLU A 542 24.66 -1.82 -32.57
N ASN A 543 23.77 -0.83 -32.66
CA ASN A 543 23.60 0.22 -31.64
C ASN A 543 23.32 -0.37 -30.25
N GLY A 544 22.40 -1.33 -30.12
CA GLY A 544 22.13 -2.04 -28.87
C GLY A 544 23.36 -2.78 -28.33
N SER A 545 24.11 -3.46 -29.20
CA SER A 545 25.37 -4.13 -28.84
C SER A 545 26.46 -3.13 -28.41
N CYS A 546 26.63 -2.01 -29.12
CA CYS A 546 27.54 -0.93 -28.75
C CYS A 546 27.15 -0.28 -27.42
N LEU A 547 25.86 -0.07 -27.17
CA LEU A 547 25.35 0.47 -25.91
C LEU A 547 25.60 -0.51 -24.75
N GLN A 548 25.37 -1.81 -24.94
CA GLN A 548 25.76 -2.84 -23.97
C GLN A 548 27.27 -2.82 -23.67
N LYS A 549 28.13 -2.83 -24.70
CA LYS A 549 29.60 -2.76 -24.56
C LYS A 549 30.04 -1.48 -23.84
N ALA A 550 29.45 -0.33 -24.16
CA ALA A 550 29.73 0.95 -23.50
C ALA A 550 29.26 0.96 -22.04
N MET A 551 28.10 0.38 -21.73
CA MET A 551 27.63 0.22 -20.35
C MET A 551 28.52 -0.73 -19.54
N MET A 552 29.08 -1.79 -20.14
CA MET A 552 30.08 -2.63 -19.45
C MET A 552 31.39 -1.88 -19.20
N GLN A 553 31.86 -1.04 -20.13
CA GLN A 553 33.03 -0.16 -19.89
C GLN A 553 32.80 0.87 -18.77
N ILE A 554 31.55 1.31 -18.57
CA ILE A 554 31.17 2.19 -17.44
C ILE A 554 31.37 1.49 -16.08
N LEU A 555 31.35 0.15 -16.08
CA LEU A 555 31.43 -0.73 -14.91
C LEU A 555 32.81 -1.42 -14.79
N GLN A 556 33.85 -0.83 -15.38
CA GLN A 556 35.25 -1.25 -15.15
C GLN A 556 35.97 -0.38 -14.12
N ASP A 557 35.40 0.78 -13.81
CA ASP A 557 35.92 1.77 -12.86
C ASP A 557 35.43 1.48 -11.43
N ARG A 558 36.20 0.66 -10.70
CA ARG A 558 35.78 0.12 -9.39
C ARG A 558 35.66 1.18 -8.29
N GLU A 559 36.49 2.23 -8.32
CA GLU A 559 36.50 3.27 -7.28
C GLU A 559 35.18 4.05 -7.22
N HIS A 560 34.44 4.09 -8.33
CA HIS A 560 33.17 4.81 -8.45
C HIS A 560 31.93 4.00 -8.05
N TYR A 561 32.02 2.69 -7.78
CA TYR A 561 30.84 1.86 -7.46
C TYR A 561 30.07 2.35 -6.24
N SER A 562 30.77 2.71 -5.16
CA SER A 562 30.19 3.18 -3.89
C SER A 562 29.41 4.49 -4.06
N TRP A 563 29.89 5.38 -4.94
CA TRP A 563 29.23 6.64 -5.28
C TRP A 563 28.06 6.45 -6.25
N LEU A 564 28.21 5.58 -7.26
CA LEU A 564 27.15 5.30 -8.24
C LEU A 564 25.95 4.59 -7.61
N LEU A 565 26.19 3.61 -6.73
CA LEU A 565 25.17 2.87 -5.98
C LEU A 565 24.70 3.61 -4.72
N GLN A 566 25.10 4.87 -4.50
CA GLN A 566 24.63 5.62 -3.34
C GLN A 566 23.11 5.85 -3.41
N GLU A 567 22.39 5.19 -2.51
CA GLU A 567 20.94 5.26 -2.40
C GLU A 567 20.46 6.64 -1.92
N GLN A 568 19.24 7.03 -2.29
CA GLN A 568 18.55 8.11 -1.60
C GLN A 568 18.26 7.73 -0.14
N SER A 569 18.49 8.67 0.79
CA SER A 569 18.22 8.50 2.22
C SER A 569 16.79 8.04 2.50
N ASP A 570 15.86 8.57 1.73
CA ASP A 570 14.42 8.46 1.95
C ASP A 570 13.93 7.08 1.51
N THR A 571 14.48 6.52 0.42
CA THR A 571 14.23 5.14 -0.01
C THR A 571 14.81 4.15 1.01
N SER A 572 16.04 4.38 1.48
CA SER A 572 16.71 3.46 2.41
C SER A 572 16.01 3.40 3.78
N THR A 573 15.60 4.57 4.29
CA THR A 573 14.82 4.68 5.53
C THR A 573 13.41 4.11 5.37
N LYS A 574 12.73 4.36 4.24
CA LYS A 574 11.44 3.72 3.93
C LYS A 574 11.57 2.20 3.86
N ARG A 575 12.60 1.66 3.20
CA ARG A 575 12.85 0.21 3.08
C ARG A 575 13.06 -0.42 4.45
N ARG A 576 13.82 0.21 5.36
CA ARG A 576 13.99 -0.24 6.75
C ARG A 576 12.67 -0.25 7.52
N PHE A 577 11.91 0.84 7.48
CA PHE A 577 10.60 0.93 8.13
C PHE A 577 9.61 -0.13 7.62
N LEU A 578 9.58 -0.37 6.30
CA LEU A 578 8.75 -1.42 5.70
C LEU A 578 9.18 -2.82 6.14
N LYS A 579 10.49 -3.10 6.23
CA LYS A 579 11.01 -4.38 6.75
C LYS A 579 10.64 -4.59 8.23
N GLU A 580 10.80 -3.59 9.08
CA GLU A 580 10.37 -3.64 10.49
C GLU A 580 8.85 -3.84 10.62
N LYS A 581 8.05 -3.18 9.77
CA LYS A 581 6.59 -3.33 9.71
C LYS A 581 6.17 -4.73 9.26
N ILE A 582 6.78 -5.28 8.21
CA ILE A 582 6.51 -6.64 7.72
C ILE A 582 6.90 -7.68 8.80
N TYR A 583 8.01 -7.47 9.51
CA TYR A 583 8.43 -8.32 10.62
C TYR A 583 7.38 -8.33 11.75
N ARG A 584 6.97 -7.15 12.25
CA ARG A 584 5.91 -7.00 13.27
C ARG A 584 4.59 -7.67 12.83
N LEU A 585 4.15 -7.43 11.59
CA LEU A 585 2.93 -8.04 11.03
C LEU A 585 3.04 -9.57 10.85
N THR A 586 4.24 -10.08 10.57
CA THR A 586 4.48 -11.53 10.45
C THR A 586 4.43 -12.21 11.82
N GLN A 587 5.04 -11.61 12.85
CA GLN A 587 4.92 -12.07 14.23
C GLN A 587 3.47 -11.99 14.74
N ALA A 588 2.75 -10.92 14.42
CA ALA A 588 1.32 -10.77 14.73
C ALA A 588 0.47 -11.88 14.11
N ARG A 589 0.72 -12.21 12.83
CA ARG A 589 0.07 -13.34 12.15
C ARG A 589 0.41 -14.69 12.77
N HIS A 590 1.64 -14.88 13.26
CA HIS A 590 2.05 -16.09 13.97
C HIS A 590 1.37 -16.20 15.34
N ALA A 591 1.22 -15.10 16.08
CA ALA A 591 0.48 -15.06 17.34
C ALA A 591 -1.01 -15.41 17.14
N LEU A 592 -1.64 -14.89 16.08
CA LEU A 592 -3.00 -15.27 15.68
C LEU A 592 -3.10 -16.76 15.32
N TYR A 593 -2.16 -17.29 14.54
CA TYR A 593 -2.15 -18.71 14.16
C TYR A 593 -2.02 -19.63 15.38
N ASN A 594 -1.18 -19.27 16.36
CA ASN A 594 -1.00 -19.99 17.63
C ASN A 594 -2.17 -19.84 18.63
N PHE A 595 -3.20 -19.05 18.29
CA PHE A 595 -4.42 -18.89 19.09
C PHE A 595 -5.62 -19.59 18.44
N CYS A 596 -5.61 -19.72 17.11
CA CYS A 596 -6.66 -20.42 16.35
C CYS A 596 -6.45 -21.94 16.22
N ASN A 597 -5.34 -22.48 16.72
CA ASN A 597 -4.99 -23.91 16.76
C ASN A 597 -4.48 -24.28 18.15
#